data_AF-A0A349JI14-F1
#
_entry.id   AF-A0A349JI14-F1
#
_cell.length_a   1.000
_cell.length_b   1.000
_cell.length_c   1.000
_cell.angle_alpha   90.00
_cell.angle_beta   90.00
_cell.angle_gamma   90.00
#
_symmetry.space_group_name_H-M   'P 1'
#
loop_
_entity.id
_entity.type
_entity.pdbx_description
1 polymer ?
#
loop_
_entity_poly.entity_id
_entity_poly.type
_entity_poly.pdbx_seq_one_letter_code
_entity_poly.pdbx_strand_id
1 'polypeptide(L)'
;PTSGSDNLPNLVFFHGFGGGSSAYEWSKVYPAFAAEYRILAPDLIGWGRSEHPQLNYKVEDYITTLIEFLEKTCGSGTNVIASSLTGAIAIRAAIARPDLFKSLILTIPSGLSDFGEDYSRSFFAQIVSTPILDRLLYSTGIATDGGIRSFLEQRQFADASRVYQEIVDAYLESAQQPNAEYAALSFVRGDLCFDLSLYISELTTPTAIIWGEKSKFTGPDIGQRLANLNPKAVKVFQTLEDVGLTPQLEIPAVTIGLIRQYLSLLSEG
;
A
#
# COMPACT_ATOMS: atom_id res chain seq x y z
N PRO A 1 -24.94 27.67 2.89
CA PRO A 1 -24.03 27.69 1.71
C PRO A 1 -23.05 26.51 1.79
N THR A 2 -23.48 25.37 1.27
CA THR A 2 -22.71 24.11 1.23
C THR A 2 -22.81 23.59 -0.20
N SER A 3 -21.98 24.11 -1.10
CA SER A 3 -22.02 23.76 -2.53
C SER A 3 -20.63 23.93 -3.15
N GLY A 4 -19.69 23.09 -2.73
CA GLY A 4 -18.33 23.07 -3.30
C GLY A 4 -17.68 21.68 -3.32
N SER A 5 -17.94 20.83 -2.33
CA SER A 5 -17.32 19.49 -2.23
C SER A 5 -18.09 18.37 -2.93
N ASP A 6 -19.39 18.51 -3.17
CA ASP A 6 -20.25 17.40 -3.61
C ASP A 6 -20.14 17.06 -5.11
N ASN A 7 -19.36 17.83 -5.88
CA ASN A 7 -19.16 17.63 -7.32
C ASN A 7 -17.71 17.27 -7.71
N LEU A 8 -16.78 17.19 -6.75
CA LEU A 8 -15.40 16.83 -7.08
C LEU A 8 -15.30 15.32 -7.36
N PRO A 9 -14.52 14.89 -8.37
CA PRO A 9 -14.22 13.48 -8.56
C PRO A 9 -13.50 12.92 -7.32
N ASN A 10 -13.73 11.65 -7.03
CA ASN A 10 -13.05 10.98 -5.92
C ASN A 10 -11.59 10.67 -6.30
N LEU A 11 -10.71 10.73 -5.30
CA LEU A 11 -9.35 10.21 -5.38
C LEU A 11 -9.06 9.44 -4.09
N VAL A 12 -8.88 8.13 -4.23
CA VAL A 12 -8.74 7.22 -3.10
C VAL A 12 -7.28 6.81 -2.91
N PHE A 13 -6.78 6.91 -1.68
CA PHE A 13 -5.43 6.52 -1.29
C PHE A 13 -5.51 5.37 -0.29
N PHE A 14 -4.94 4.22 -0.64
CA PHE A 14 -4.79 3.10 0.28
C PHE A 14 -3.32 2.94 0.68
N HIS A 15 -3.06 2.85 1.98
CA HIS A 15 -1.72 2.66 2.53
C HIS A 15 -1.26 1.19 2.39
N GLY A 16 0.01 0.94 2.65
CA GLY A 16 0.62 -0.39 2.56
C GLY A 16 0.45 -1.20 3.84
N PHE A 17 1.27 -2.22 4.00
CA PHE A 17 1.28 -3.08 5.19
C PHE A 17 2.64 -3.01 5.89
N GLY A 18 2.62 -3.16 7.22
CA GLY A 18 3.82 -3.35 8.05
C GLY A 18 4.11 -2.21 9.01
N GLY A 19 4.70 -2.53 10.16
CA GLY A 19 5.27 -1.58 11.12
C GLY A 19 4.35 -0.45 11.62
N GLY A 20 3.02 -0.59 11.57
CA GLY A 20 2.10 0.50 11.91
C GLY A 20 1.71 1.40 10.74
N SER A 21 1.73 0.89 9.51
CA SER A 21 1.13 1.54 8.35
C SER A 21 -0.30 2.03 8.64
N SER A 22 -0.62 3.20 8.11
CA SER A 22 -1.92 3.86 8.19
C SER A 22 -2.03 4.87 7.04
N ALA A 23 -3.17 5.55 6.90
CA ALA A 23 -3.38 6.64 5.95
C ALA A 23 -2.34 7.77 6.09
N TYR A 24 -1.61 7.85 7.21
CA TYR A 24 -0.47 8.74 7.38
C TYR A 24 0.59 8.58 6.29
N GLU A 25 0.74 7.38 5.71
CA GLU A 25 1.69 7.10 4.63
C GLU A 25 1.52 8.04 3.43
N TRP A 26 0.30 8.54 3.18
CA TRP A 26 -0.03 9.45 2.10
C TRP A 26 -0.19 10.91 2.56
N SER A 27 0.03 11.22 3.84
CA SER A 27 -0.22 12.54 4.46
C SER A 27 0.54 13.70 3.81
N LYS A 28 1.72 13.42 3.26
CA LYS A 28 2.56 14.42 2.55
C LYS A 28 2.19 14.59 1.08
N VAL A 29 1.25 13.80 0.57
CA VAL A 29 0.88 13.73 -0.86
C VAL A 29 -0.57 14.17 -1.08
N TYR A 30 -1.53 13.55 -0.41
CA TYR A 30 -2.96 13.79 -0.70
C TYR A 30 -3.42 15.25 -0.54
N PRO A 31 -2.85 16.12 0.33
CA PRO A 31 -3.30 17.51 0.44
C PRO A 31 -3.11 18.31 -0.86
N ALA A 32 -2.14 17.92 -1.68
CA ALA A 32 -1.85 18.58 -2.96
C ALA A 32 -2.96 18.41 -4.01
N PHE A 33 -3.93 17.53 -3.77
CA PHE A 33 -5.04 17.21 -4.68
C PHE A 33 -6.40 17.69 -4.17
N ALA A 34 -6.47 18.20 -2.93
CA ALA A 34 -7.74 18.49 -2.25
C ALA A 34 -8.55 19.64 -2.88
N ALA A 35 -7.94 20.47 -3.72
CA ALA A 35 -8.64 21.51 -4.48
C ALA A 35 -9.37 20.96 -5.72
N GLU A 36 -8.98 19.78 -6.20
CA GLU A 36 -9.43 19.19 -7.47
C GLU A 36 -10.22 17.88 -7.26
N TYR A 37 -10.01 17.22 -6.13
CA TYR A 37 -10.59 15.92 -5.81
C TYR A 37 -11.19 15.88 -4.41
N ARG A 38 -12.23 15.08 -4.23
CA ARG A 38 -12.62 14.60 -2.90
C ARG A 38 -11.67 13.48 -2.49
N ILE A 39 -10.80 13.79 -1.53
CA ILE A 39 -9.79 12.87 -1.03
C ILE A 39 -10.41 11.87 -0.06
N LEU A 40 -10.17 10.59 -0.30
CA LEU A 40 -10.48 9.50 0.61
C LEU A 40 -9.20 8.73 0.93
N ALA A 41 -8.82 8.66 2.21
CA ALA A 41 -7.65 7.93 2.65
C ALA A 41 -8.00 7.14 3.93
N PRO A 42 -8.65 5.97 3.80
CA PRO A 42 -9.03 5.17 4.96
C PRO A 42 -7.82 4.44 5.55
N ASP A 43 -7.89 4.20 6.85
CA ASP A 43 -7.09 3.16 7.49
C ASP A 43 -7.72 1.80 7.19
N LEU A 44 -6.92 0.83 6.76
CA LEU A 44 -7.38 -0.54 6.49
C LEU A 44 -7.76 -1.24 7.80
N ILE A 45 -8.66 -2.23 7.72
CA ILE A 45 -9.02 -3.06 8.88
C ILE A 45 -7.77 -3.72 9.46
N GLY A 46 -7.60 -3.60 10.79
CA GLY A 46 -6.40 -4.04 11.49
C GLY A 46 -5.22 -3.06 11.46
N TRP A 47 -5.42 -1.84 10.95
CA TRP A 47 -4.38 -0.81 10.83
C TRP A 47 -4.89 0.58 11.23
N GLY A 48 -3.96 1.51 11.46
CA GLY A 48 -4.25 2.90 11.78
C GLY A 48 -5.25 3.06 12.92
N ARG A 49 -6.32 3.81 12.70
CA ARG A 49 -7.43 4.03 13.65
C ARG A 49 -8.69 3.22 13.32
N SER A 50 -8.63 2.35 12.31
CA SER A 50 -9.71 1.42 12.02
C SER A 50 -9.82 0.33 13.09
N GLU A 51 -10.90 -0.45 13.06
CA GLU A 51 -11.07 -1.54 14.00
C GLU A 51 -9.96 -2.60 13.85
N HIS A 52 -9.55 -3.19 14.97
CA HIS A 52 -8.54 -4.25 15.02
C HIS A 52 -9.17 -5.55 15.54
N PRO A 53 -10.03 -6.22 14.74
CA PRO A 53 -10.66 -7.46 15.16
C PRO A 53 -9.64 -8.58 15.34
N GLN A 54 -9.89 -9.44 16.33
CA GLN A 54 -9.10 -10.64 16.60
C GLN A 54 -9.49 -11.76 15.62
N LEU A 55 -9.11 -11.61 14.36
CA LEU A 55 -9.38 -12.58 13.30
C LEU A 55 -8.10 -12.96 12.56
N ASN A 56 -8.18 -14.06 11.80
CA ASN A 56 -7.12 -14.45 10.86
C ASN A 56 -7.36 -13.69 9.55
N TYR A 57 -6.55 -12.66 9.30
CA TYR A 57 -6.70 -11.84 8.12
C TYR A 57 -6.29 -12.63 6.87
N LYS A 58 -7.13 -12.57 5.83
CA LYS A 58 -6.86 -13.18 4.53
C LYS A 58 -6.85 -12.13 3.42
N VAL A 59 -6.23 -12.49 2.30
CA VAL A 59 -6.19 -11.62 1.12
C VAL A 59 -7.62 -11.29 0.64
N GLU A 60 -8.52 -12.26 0.67
CA GLU A 60 -9.91 -12.11 0.25
C GLU A 60 -10.70 -11.13 1.12
N ASP A 61 -10.36 -11.02 2.41
CA ASP A 61 -10.99 -10.06 3.34
C ASP A 61 -10.63 -8.63 2.92
N TYR A 62 -9.36 -8.40 2.58
CA TYR A 62 -8.92 -7.09 2.09
C TYR A 62 -9.47 -6.78 0.70
N ILE A 63 -9.51 -7.73 -0.25
CA ILE A 63 -10.15 -7.51 -1.56
C ILE A 63 -11.61 -7.06 -1.37
N THR A 64 -12.35 -7.77 -0.52
CA THR A 64 -13.75 -7.45 -0.21
C THR A 64 -13.87 -6.07 0.43
N THR A 65 -13.00 -5.77 1.40
CA THR A 65 -12.98 -4.48 2.09
C THR A 65 -12.74 -3.32 1.13
N LEU A 66 -11.78 -3.44 0.19
CA LEU A 66 -11.51 -2.41 -0.81
C LEU A 66 -12.73 -2.19 -1.72
N ILE A 67 -13.33 -3.26 -2.23
CA ILE A 67 -14.52 -3.20 -3.09
C ILE A 67 -15.67 -2.51 -2.35
N GLU A 68 -16.03 -2.99 -1.16
CA GLU A 68 -17.14 -2.43 -0.39
C GLU A 68 -16.91 -0.96 -0.01
N PHE A 69 -15.66 -0.58 0.30
CA PHE A 69 -15.31 0.80 0.58
C PHE A 69 -15.60 1.69 -0.65
N LEU A 70 -15.15 1.27 -1.84
CA LEU A 70 -15.37 2.03 -3.07
C LEU A 70 -16.86 2.12 -3.43
N GLU A 71 -17.61 1.03 -3.30
CA GLU A 71 -19.06 1.02 -3.55
C GLU A 71 -19.81 1.99 -2.65
N LYS A 72 -19.53 1.93 -1.34
CA LYS A 72 -20.25 2.72 -0.33
C LYS A 72 -19.88 4.20 -0.37
N THR A 73 -18.65 4.53 -0.78
CA THR A 73 -18.15 5.90 -0.67
C THR A 73 -18.08 6.64 -1.99
N CYS A 74 -17.84 5.98 -3.12
CA CYS A 74 -17.51 6.67 -4.37
C CYS A 74 -18.68 6.80 -5.36
N GLY A 75 -19.66 5.89 -5.32
CA GLY A 75 -20.89 5.92 -6.15
C GLY A 75 -20.68 5.74 -7.67
N SER A 76 -19.44 5.78 -8.15
CA SER A 76 -19.02 5.53 -9.53
C SER A 76 -17.53 5.14 -9.55
N GLY A 77 -17.05 4.64 -10.69
CA GLY A 77 -15.63 4.33 -10.87
C GLY A 77 -14.73 5.49 -10.47
N THR A 78 -13.63 5.19 -9.76
CA THR A 78 -12.73 6.21 -9.20
C THR A 78 -11.26 5.91 -9.49
N ASN A 79 -10.43 6.95 -9.42
CA ASN A 79 -8.98 6.80 -9.45
C ASN A 79 -8.52 6.29 -8.08
N VAL A 80 -7.72 5.23 -8.08
CA VAL A 80 -7.19 4.61 -6.87
C VAL A 80 -5.67 4.66 -6.90
N ILE A 81 -5.11 5.12 -5.79
CA ILE A 81 -3.68 5.16 -5.51
C ILE A 81 -3.43 4.20 -4.36
N ALA A 82 -2.48 3.29 -4.51
CA ALA A 82 -2.19 2.30 -3.47
C ALA A 82 -0.70 1.94 -3.43
N SER A 83 -0.23 1.46 -2.28
CA SER A 83 1.16 1.07 -2.08
C SER A 83 1.31 -0.39 -1.70
N SER A 84 2.46 -0.96 -2.06
CA SER A 84 2.95 -2.26 -1.59
C SER A 84 1.93 -3.39 -1.81
N LEU A 85 1.71 -4.23 -0.80
CA LEU A 85 0.75 -5.32 -0.82
C LEU A 85 -0.67 -4.88 -1.15
N THR A 86 -1.09 -3.70 -0.67
CA THR A 86 -2.41 -3.14 -1.01
C THR A 86 -2.51 -2.81 -2.49
N GLY A 87 -1.42 -2.44 -3.16
CA GLY A 87 -1.39 -2.26 -4.60
C GLY A 87 -1.65 -3.56 -5.36
N ALA A 88 -1.06 -4.68 -4.91
CA ALA A 88 -1.33 -6.00 -5.48
C ALA A 88 -2.78 -6.46 -5.22
N ILE A 89 -3.30 -6.18 -4.03
CA ILE A 89 -4.70 -6.44 -3.67
C ILE A 89 -5.65 -5.59 -4.52
N ALA A 90 -5.33 -4.32 -4.75
CA ALA A 90 -6.11 -3.42 -5.59
C ALA A 90 -6.18 -3.90 -7.05
N ILE A 91 -5.12 -4.52 -7.58
CA ILE A 91 -5.16 -5.18 -8.89
C ILE A 91 -6.19 -6.31 -8.90
N ARG A 92 -6.17 -7.20 -7.90
CA ARG A 92 -7.16 -8.30 -7.80
C ARG A 92 -8.59 -7.76 -7.61
N ALA A 93 -8.77 -6.70 -6.83
CA ALA A 93 -10.06 -6.03 -6.66
C ALA A 93 -10.57 -5.41 -7.99
N ALA A 94 -9.68 -4.77 -8.75
CA ALA A 94 -10.02 -4.19 -10.04
C ALA A 94 -10.31 -5.24 -11.12
N ILE A 95 -9.69 -6.42 -11.06
CA ILE A 95 -10.07 -7.57 -11.91
C ILE A 95 -11.48 -8.04 -11.57
N ALA A 96 -11.81 -8.16 -10.27
CA ALA A 96 -13.12 -8.64 -9.83
C ALA A 96 -14.25 -7.63 -10.12
N ARG A 97 -13.96 -6.32 -10.01
CA ARG A 97 -14.95 -5.22 -10.14
C ARG A 97 -14.37 -4.04 -10.93
N PRO A 98 -14.11 -4.21 -12.24
CA PRO A 98 -13.49 -3.17 -13.06
C PRO A 98 -14.34 -1.89 -13.14
N ASP A 99 -15.65 -1.99 -12.94
CA ASP A 99 -16.58 -0.85 -12.90
C ASP A 99 -16.29 0.17 -11.78
N LEU A 100 -15.61 -0.27 -10.70
CA LEU A 100 -15.27 0.59 -9.56
C LEU A 100 -13.95 1.35 -9.73
N PHE A 101 -13.13 0.98 -10.72
CA PHE A 101 -11.78 1.52 -10.89
C PHE A 101 -11.64 2.21 -12.24
N LYS A 102 -11.51 3.54 -12.24
CA LYS A 102 -11.14 4.30 -13.45
C LYS A 102 -9.68 4.09 -13.82
N SER A 103 -8.80 4.15 -12.82
CA SER A 103 -7.36 3.95 -13.01
C SER A 103 -6.70 3.50 -11.72
N LEU A 104 -5.54 2.85 -11.85
CA LEU A 104 -4.66 2.50 -10.74
C LEU A 104 -3.32 3.23 -10.86
N ILE A 105 -2.86 3.87 -9.78
CA ILE A 105 -1.49 4.38 -9.67
C ILE A 105 -0.86 3.71 -8.45
N LEU A 106 0.11 2.82 -8.71
CA LEU A 106 0.60 1.88 -7.70
C LEU A 106 2.06 2.16 -7.39
N THR A 107 2.39 2.21 -6.10
CA THR A 107 3.78 2.28 -5.63
C THR A 107 4.22 0.89 -5.17
N ILE A 108 5.18 0.29 -5.87
CA ILE A 108 5.76 -1.03 -5.56
C ILE A 108 4.68 -2.11 -5.32
N PRO A 109 3.70 -2.33 -6.23
CA PRO A 109 2.69 -3.37 -6.03
C PRO A 109 3.35 -4.76 -6.01
N SER A 110 3.20 -5.49 -4.90
CA SER A 110 3.79 -6.83 -4.76
C SER A 110 2.92 -7.76 -3.93
N GLY A 111 2.75 -9.01 -4.40
CA GLY A 111 2.12 -10.08 -3.63
C GLY A 111 3.07 -10.78 -2.65
N LEU A 112 4.35 -10.37 -2.62
CA LEU A 112 5.43 -10.90 -1.77
C LEU A 112 5.84 -12.37 -2.03
N SER A 113 5.09 -13.10 -2.86
CA SER A 113 5.44 -14.43 -3.40
C SER A 113 5.41 -14.44 -4.93
N ASP A 114 5.67 -13.30 -5.56
CA ASP A 114 5.55 -13.11 -7.01
C ASP A 114 6.52 -14.01 -7.77
N PHE A 115 6.06 -14.62 -8.88
CA PHE A 115 6.81 -15.58 -9.69
C PHE A 115 7.26 -16.85 -8.94
N GLY A 116 6.47 -17.29 -7.96
CA GLY A 116 6.78 -18.46 -7.15
C GLY A 116 7.93 -18.27 -6.15
N GLU A 117 8.30 -17.01 -5.86
CA GLU A 117 9.22 -16.70 -4.76
C GLU A 117 8.67 -17.22 -3.43
N ASP A 118 9.53 -17.86 -2.65
CA ASP A 118 9.17 -18.51 -1.40
C ASP A 118 9.29 -17.52 -0.24
N TYR A 119 8.19 -16.84 0.09
CA TYR A 119 8.15 -15.88 1.20
C TYR A 119 8.61 -16.49 2.54
N SER A 120 8.50 -17.80 2.74
CA SER A 120 8.97 -18.44 3.99
C SER A 120 10.48 -18.29 4.20
N ARG A 121 11.24 -17.99 3.15
CA ARG A 121 12.67 -17.70 3.19
C ARG A 121 12.98 -16.24 3.56
N SER A 122 11.96 -15.39 3.59
CA SER A 122 12.07 -14.03 4.10
C SER A 122 12.44 -14.04 5.57
N PHE A 123 13.26 -13.07 5.97
CA PHE A 123 13.63 -12.84 7.37
C PHE A 123 12.40 -12.69 8.28
N PHE A 124 11.29 -12.16 7.76
CA PHE A 124 10.04 -11.98 8.50
C PHE A 124 9.37 -13.31 8.87
N ALA A 125 9.29 -14.26 7.94
CA ALA A 125 8.69 -15.55 8.19
C ALA A 125 9.50 -16.39 9.20
N GLN A 126 10.83 -16.19 9.23
CA GLN A 126 11.72 -16.93 10.14
C GLN A 126 11.65 -16.46 11.60
N ILE A 127 11.17 -15.24 11.85
CA ILE A 127 11.01 -14.71 13.23
C ILE A 127 9.78 -15.28 13.92
N VAL A 128 8.78 -15.73 13.16
CA VAL A 128 7.51 -16.20 13.70
C VAL A 128 7.58 -17.70 13.96
N SER A 129 7.40 -18.11 15.22
CA SER A 129 7.49 -19.52 15.59
C SER A 129 6.38 -19.98 16.54
N THR A 130 5.85 -19.12 17.44
CA THR A 130 4.76 -19.49 18.36
C THR A 130 3.90 -18.28 18.78
N PRO A 131 2.54 -18.37 18.77
CA PRO A 131 1.64 -17.21 18.94
C PRO A 131 1.85 -16.35 20.21
N ILE A 132 2.26 -16.95 21.32
CA ILE A 132 2.48 -16.24 22.60
C ILE A 132 3.81 -15.46 22.57
N LEU A 133 4.86 -16.07 22.02
CA LEU A 133 6.16 -15.42 21.86
C LEU A 133 6.08 -14.30 20.82
N ASP A 134 5.32 -14.51 19.76
CA ASP A 134 5.08 -13.52 18.70
C ASP A 134 4.46 -12.22 19.24
N ARG A 135 3.47 -12.32 20.13
CA ARG A 135 2.80 -11.16 20.74
C ARG A 135 3.72 -10.37 21.67
N LEU A 136 4.57 -11.07 22.41
CA LEU A 136 5.57 -10.45 23.28
C LEU A 136 6.68 -9.78 22.46
N LEU A 137 7.18 -10.43 21.40
CA LEU A 137 8.15 -9.85 20.48
C LEU A 137 7.59 -8.62 19.75
N TYR A 138 6.31 -8.66 19.35
CA TYR A 138 5.65 -7.52 18.74
C TYR A 138 5.58 -6.32 19.71
N SER A 139 5.07 -6.52 20.92
CA SER A 139 4.90 -5.42 21.89
C SER A 139 6.21 -4.88 22.46
N THR A 140 7.26 -5.70 22.55
CA THR A 140 8.55 -5.29 23.15
C THR A 140 9.63 -4.94 22.14
N GLY A 141 9.50 -5.37 20.88
CA GLY A 141 10.51 -5.19 19.83
C GLY A 141 10.02 -4.43 18.60
N ILE A 142 8.72 -4.46 18.27
CA ILE A 142 8.17 -3.83 17.06
C ILE A 142 7.38 -2.57 17.41
N ALA A 143 6.42 -2.65 18.33
CA ALA A 143 5.55 -1.53 18.75
C ALA A 143 6.23 -0.58 19.77
N THR A 144 7.50 -0.26 19.50
CA THR A 144 8.33 0.68 20.28
C THR A 144 8.92 1.72 19.36
N ASP A 145 9.26 2.90 19.87
CA ASP A 145 9.92 3.96 19.07
C ASP A 145 11.14 3.43 18.30
N GLY A 146 12.05 2.74 19.00
CA GLY A 146 13.25 2.16 18.38
C GLY A 146 12.94 1.06 17.37
N GLY A 147 11.93 0.22 17.63
CA GLY A 147 11.49 -0.83 16.71
C GLY A 147 10.91 -0.26 15.41
N ILE A 148 10.03 0.72 15.52
CA ILE A 148 9.43 1.44 14.40
C ILE A 148 10.50 2.19 13.60
N ARG A 149 11.35 2.95 14.28
CA ARG A 149 12.46 3.65 13.64
C ARG A 149 13.37 2.70 12.87
N SER A 150 13.77 1.60 13.50
CA SER A 150 14.61 0.58 12.84
C SER A 150 13.91 -0.03 11.62
N PHE A 151 12.60 -0.29 11.69
CA PHE A 151 11.83 -0.78 10.55
C PHE A 151 11.80 0.24 9.40
N LEU A 152 11.53 1.52 9.72
CA LEU A 152 11.48 2.59 8.73
C LEU A 152 12.84 2.76 8.03
N GLU A 153 13.92 2.89 8.81
CA GLU A 153 15.28 3.15 8.31
C GLU A 153 15.87 1.97 7.52
N GLN A 154 15.54 0.74 7.90
CA GLN A 154 16.16 -0.44 7.28
C GLN A 154 15.33 -1.06 6.14
N ARG A 155 14.02 -0.81 6.10
CA ARG A 155 13.09 -1.52 5.21
C ARG A 155 12.22 -0.62 4.35
N GLN A 156 11.77 0.51 4.88
CA GLN A 156 10.82 1.39 4.18
C GLN A 156 11.55 2.46 3.36
N PHE A 157 12.60 3.05 3.92
CA PHE A 157 13.33 4.17 3.32
C PHE A 157 14.64 3.71 2.69
N ALA A 158 15.05 4.36 1.60
CA ALA A 158 16.42 4.21 1.08
C ALA A 158 17.44 5.01 1.90
N ASP A 159 17.00 6.16 2.42
CA ASP A 159 17.83 7.12 3.13
C ASP A 159 17.25 7.36 4.54
N ALA A 160 17.94 6.82 5.54
CA ALA A 160 17.56 6.94 6.94
C ALA A 160 17.50 8.41 7.43
N SER A 161 18.21 9.34 6.78
CA SER A 161 18.16 10.76 7.16
C SER A 161 16.79 11.41 6.90
N ARG A 162 15.94 10.75 6.09
CA ARG A 162 14.56 11.17 5.80
C ARG A 162 13.54 10.60 6.79
N VAL A 163 13.98 9.80 7.78
CA VAL A 163 13.11 9.24 8.83
C VAL A 163 13.00 10.22 10.00
N TYR A 164 12.05 11.13 9.86
CA TYR A 164 11.71 12.14 10.88
C TYR A 164 10.91 11.55 12.03
N GLN A 165 11.05 12.12 13.24
CA GLN A 165 10.35 11.65 14.44
C GLN A 165 8.83 11.64 14.28
N GLU A 166 8.26 12.63 13.58
CA GLU A 166 6.81 12.67 13.27
C GLU A 166 6.30 11.41 12.55
N ILE A 167 7.16 10.79 11.70
CA ILE A 167 6.81 9.56 10.98
C ILE A 167 6.84 8.38 11.94
N VAL A 168 7.86 8.33 12.80
CA VAL A 168 8.00 7.29 13.83
C VAL A 168 6.80 7.34 14.77
N ASP A 169 6.42 8.52 15.25
CA ASP A 169 5.30 8.72 16.17
C ASP A 169 3.97 8.27 15.55
N ALA A 170 3.72 8.62 14.28
CA ALA A 170 2.49 8.21 13.58
C ALA A 170 2.40 6.70 13.36
N TYR A 171 3.51 6.05 13.00
CA TYR A 171 3.56 4.59 12.85
C TYR A 171 3.43 3.90 14.21
N LEU A 172 4.03 4.47 15.26
CA LEU A 172 3.93 3.96 16.62
C LEU A 172 2.49 4.05 17.15
N GLU A 173 1.77 5.14 16.89
CA GLU A 173 0.35 5.29 17.27
C GLU A 173 -0.51 4.17 16.70
N SER A 174 -0.28 3.79 15.44
CA SER A 174 -0.98 2.66 14.82
C SER A 174 -0.56 1.33 15.43
N ALA A 175 0.75 1.10 15.62
CA ALA A 175 1.28 -0.16 16.14
C ALA A 175 0.88 -0.42 17.61
N GLN A 176 0.49 0.62 18.35
CA GLN A 176 0.07 0.52 19.76
C GLN A 176 -1.45 0.40 19.94
N GLN A 177 -2.23 0.35 18.86
CA GLN A 177 -3.67 0.12 18.99
C GLN A 177 -3.96 -1.24 19.65
N PRO A 178 -5.05 -1.34 20.44
CA PRO A 178 -5.47 -2.63 20.99
C PRO A 178 -5.69 -3.66 19.87
N ASN A 179 -5.05 -4.83 19.99
CA ASN A 179 -5.07 -5.92 19.01
C ASN A 179 -4.34 -5.61 17.68
N ALA A 180 -3.50 -4.58 17.59
CA ALA A 180 -2.69 -4.28 16.41
C ALA A 180 -1.80 -5.45 15.95
N GLU A 181 -1.42 -6.32 16.88
CA GLU A 181 -0.60 -7.50 16.59
C GLU A 181 -1.26 -8.48 15.63
N TYR A 182 -2.60 -8.55 15.53
CA TYR A 182 -3.25 -9.59 14.73
C TYR A 182 -3.01 -9.39 13.23
N ALA A 183 -3.26 -8.18 12.72
CA ALA A 183 -3.00 -7.86 11.31
C ALA A 183 -1.49 -7.84 11.01
N ALA A 184 -0.69 -7.29 11.93
CA ALA A 184 0.76 -7.27 11.78
C ALA A 184 1.36 -8.68 11.72
N LEU A 185 0.92 -9.61 12.58
CA LEU A 185 1.40 -10.98 12.58
C LEU A 185 0.91 -11.76 11.36
N SER A 186 -0.33 -11.55 10.89
CA SER A 186 -0.80 -12.15 9.63
C SER A 186 0.05 -11.70 8.44
N PHE A 187 0.43 -10.42 8.38
CA PHE A 187 1.37 -9.93 7.38
C PHE A 187 2.75 -10.59 7.51
N VAL A 188 3.35 -10.59 8.71
CA VAL A 188 4.71 -11.11 8.94
C VAL A 188 4.80 -12.62 8.65
N ARG A 189 3.78 -13.40 9.03
CA ARG A 189 3.68 -14.85 8.75
C ARG A 189 3.56 -15.19 7.27
N GLY A 190 3.15 -14.22 6.46
CA GLY A 190 2.88 -14.42 5.04
C GLY A 190 1.48 -14.95 4.75
N ASP A 191 0.55 -14.89 5.71
CA ASP A 191 -0.86 -15.29 5.53
C ASP A 191 -1.54 -14.47 4.41
N LEU A 192 -0.98 -13.29 4.12
CA LEU A 192 -1.46 -12.35 3.10
C LEU A 192 -0.64 -12.39 1.80
N CYS A 193 0.34 -13.29 1.67
CA CYS A 193 1.17 -13.39 0.48
C CYS A 193 0.47 -14.18 -0.62
N PHE A 194 0.68 -13.78 -1.86
CA PHE A 194 0.20 -14.48 -3.06
C PHE A 194 1.09 -14.15 -4.25
N ASP A 195 0.98 -14.91 -5.33
CA ASP A 195 1.72 -14.62 -6.56
C ASP A 195 0.88 -13.72 -7.48
N LEU A 196 1.21 -12.42 -7.54
CA LEU A 196 0.50 -11.46 -8.39
C LEU A 196 0.66 -11.77 -9.88
N SER A 197 1.75 -12.46 -10.28
CA SER A 197 2.02 -12.80 -11.68
C SER A 197 0.95 -13.71 -12.28
N LEU A 198 0.21 -14.44 -11.44
CA LEU A 198 -0.90 -15.30 -11.86
C LEU A 198 -2.18 -14.52 -12.20
N TYR A 199 -2.30 -13.26 -11.78
CA TYR A 199 -3.53 -12.47 -11.91
C TYR A 199 -3.38 -11.27 -12.83
N ILE A 200 -2.20 -10.65 -12.88
CA ILE A 200 -2.03 -9.33 -13.51
C ILE A 200 -2.39 -9.30 -15.01
N SER A 201 -2.34 -10.44 -15.70
CA SER A 201 -2.73 -10.57 -17.11
C SER A 201 -4.23 -10.38 -17.38
N GLU A 202 -5.08 -10.54 -16.36
CA GLU A 202 -6.53 -10.35 -16.44
C GLU A 202 -6.96 -8.89 -16.23
N LEU A 203 -6.06 -8.04 -15.72
CA LEU A 203 -6.35 -6.64 -15.43
C LEU A 203 -6.72 -5.89 -16.73
N THR A 204 -7.82 -5.15 -16.70
CA THR A 204 -8.25 -4.28 -17.80
C THR A 204 -8.11 -2.79 -17.46
N THR A 205 -8.05 -2.46 -16.17
CA THR A 205 -7.96 -1.10 -15.66
C THR A 205 -6.63 -0.43 -16.04
N PRO A 206 -6.64 0.76 -16.67
CA PRO A 206 -5.43 1.53 -16.95
C PRO A 206 -4.60 1.77 -15.69
N THR A 207 -3.33 1.40 -15.74
CA THR A 207 -2.45 1.35 -14.57
C THR A 207 -1.11 2.01 -14.83
N ALA A 208 -0.63 2.79 -13.86
CA ALA A 208 0.74 3.27 -13.78
C ALA A 208 1.42 2.68 -12.53
N ILE A 209 2.69 2.29 -12.66
CA ILE A 209 3.49 1.72 -11.58
C ILE A 209 4.72 2.60 -11.34
N ILE A 210 4.95 2.94 -10.07
CA ILE A 210 6.13 3.64 -9.56
C ILE A 210 6.92 2.66 -8.70
N TRP A 211 8.24 2.58 -8.89
CA TRP A 211 9.09 1.63 -8.18
C TRP A 211 10.38 2.28 -7.67
N GLY A 212 10.64 2.23 -6.35
CA GLY A 212 11.93 2.67 -5.82
C GLY A 212 13.02 1.63 -6.03
N GLU A 213 14.15 2.01 -6.61
CA GLU A 213 15.24 1.09 -6.96
C GLU A 213 15.95 0.48 -5.75
N LYS A 214 15.85 1.13 -4.57
CA LYS A 214 16.45 0.66 -3.32
C LYS A 214 15.47 -0.09 -2.43
N SER A 215 14.25 -0.39 -2.90
CA SER A 215 13.27 -1.21 -2.19
C SER A 215 13.91 -2.49 -1.66
N LYS A 216 13.72 -2.75 -0.35
CA LYS A 216 14.29 -3.91 0.34
C LYS A 216 13.34 -5.11 0.41
N PHE A 217 12.10 -4.94 -0.06
CA PHE A 217 11.09 -6.01 -0.11
C PHE A 217 11.14 -6.71 -1.46
N THR A 218 10.97 -5.95 -2.55
CA THR A 218 11.03 -6.46 -3.92
C THR A 218 11.76 -5.48 -4.84
N GLY A 219 12.60 -6.03 -5.72
CA GLY A 219 13.40 -5.26 -6.67
C GLY A 219 12.59 -4.79 -7.88
N PRO A 220 13.08 -3.76 -8.60
CA PRO A 220 12.43 -3.23 -9.81
C PRO A 220 12.36 -4.26 -10.95
N ASP A 221 13.18 -5.30 -10.93
CA ASP A 221 13.14 -6.41 -11.89
C ASP A 221 11.82 -7.20 -11.80
N ILE A 222 11.33 -7.44 -10.58
CA ILE A 222 10.01 -8.08 -10.36
C ILE A 222 8.91 -7.17 -10.90
N GLY A 223 8.95 -5.88 -10.56
CA GLY A 223 7.98 -4.89 -11.05
C GLY A 223 7.94 -4.78 -12.57
N GLN A 224 9.11 -4.76 -13.21
CA GLN A 224 9.23 -4.69 -14.66
C GLN A 224 8.69 -5.97 -15.33
N ARG A 225 8.96 -7.15 -14.74
CA ARG A 225 8.40 -8.42 -15.23
C ARG A 225 6.87 -8.43 -15.11
N LEU A 226 6.31 -7.98 -13.99
CA LEU A 226 4.86 -7.84 -13.79
C LEU A 226 4.24 -6.91 -14.84
N ALA A 227 4.84 -5.73 -15.07
CA ALA A 227 4.38 -4.79 -16.09
C ALA A 227 4.37 -5.43 -17.50
N ASN A 228 5.41 -6.21 -17.82
CA ASN A 228 5.55 -6.88 -19.11
C ASN A 228 4.54 -8.02 -19.33
N LEU A 229 3.94 -8.59 -18.27
CA LEU A 229 2.87 -9.57 -18.40
C LEU A 229 1.57 -8.96 -18.91
N ASN A 230 1.35 -7.65 -18.70
CA ASN A 230 0.14 -6.97 -19.17
C ASN A 230 0.43 -5.53 -19.66
N PRO A 231 1.10 -5.38 -20.82
CA PRO A 231 1.37 -4.06 -21.40
C PRO A 231 0.10 -3.36 -21.91
N LYS A 232 -1.04 -4.06 -21.96
CA LYS A 232 -2.32 -3.46 -22.34
C LYS A 232 -2.90 -2.63 -21.20
N ALA A 233 -2.86 -3.13 -19.97
CA ALA A 233 -3.34 -2.41 -18.79
C ALA A 233 -2.27 -1.51 -18.18
N VAL A 234 -1.04 -2.00 -18.05
CA VAL A 234 0.08 -1.24 -17.47
C VAL A 234 0.65 -0.30 -18.52
N LYS A 235 0.25 0.99 -18.44
CA LYS A 235 0.63 2.02 -19.41
C LYS A 235 2.01 2.61 -19.13
N VAL A 236 2.40 2.65 -17.85
CA VAL A 236 3.67 3.24 -17.41
C VAL A 236 4.27 2.40 -16.30
N PHE A 237 5.59 2.17 -16.38
CA PHE A 237 6.42 1.68 -15.30
C PHE A 237 7.59 2.64 -15.13
N GLN A 238 7.71 3.26 -13.96
CA GLN A 238 8.70 4.29 -13.65
C GLN A 238 9.53 3.86 -12.44
N THR A 239 10.84 3.77 -12.60
CA THR A 239 11.77 3.59 -11.48
C THR A 239 12.19 4.94 -10.89
N LEU A 240 12.54 4.94 -9.61
CA LEU A 240 13.04 6.10 -8.87
C LEU A 240 14.37 5.73 -8.21
N GLU A 241 15.43 6.42 -8.65
CA GLU A 241 16.76 6.30 -8.06
C GLU A 241 16.75 6.78 -6.60
N ASP A 242 17.53 6.12 -5.74
CA ASP A 242 17.69 6.47 -4.31
C ASP A 242 16.37 6.63 -3.53
N VAL A 243 15.40 5.78 -3.87
CA VAL A 243 14.10 5.65 -3.20
C VAL A 243 13.85 4.19 -2.83
N GLY A 244 13.30 3.98 -1.64
CA GLY A 244 12.93 2.69 -1.07
C GLY A 244 11.50 2.28 -1.44
N LEU A 245 10.74 1.83 -0.44
CA LEU A 245 9.38 1.34 -0.61
C LEU A 245 8.34 2.47 -0.66
N THR A 246 8.63 3.62 -0.05
CA THR A 246 7.62 4.67 0.21
C THR A 246 8.00 6.00 -0.43
N PRO A 247 7.99 6.12 -1.77
CA PRO A 247 8.26 7.39 -2.45
C PRO A 247 7.41 8.55 -1.89
N GLN A 248 6.17 8.27 -1.52
CA GLN A 248 5.21 9.20 -0.90
C GLN A 248 5.66 9.81 0.42
N LEU A 249 6.56 9.15 1.16
CA LEU A 249 7.16 9.69 2.39
C LEU A 249 8.59 10.19 2.16
N GLU A 250 9.33 9.58 1.23
CA GLU A 250 10.73 9.92 0.96
C GLU A 250 10.90 11.17 0.11
N ILE A 251 10.14 11.29 -0.98
CA ILE A 251 10.23 12.38 -1.96
C ILE A 251 8.84 12.88 -2.39
N PRO A 252 8.00 13.35 -1.44
CA PRO A 252 6.59 13.63 -1.68
C PRO A 252 6.32 14.59 -2.85
N ALA A 253 7.16 15.61 -3.06
CA ALA A 253 7.01 16.54 -4.17
C ALA A 253 7.13 15.86 -5.56
N VAL A 254 8.07 14.94 -5.70
CA VAL A 254 8.23 14.15 -6.93
C VAL A 254 7.05 13.20 -7.09
N THR A 255 6.63 12.53 -6.02
CA THR A 255 5.47 11.64 -6.04
C THR A 255 4.18 12.36 -6.43
N ILE A 256 3.95 13.58 -5.92
CA ILE A 256 2.82 14.43 -6.33
C ILE A 256 2.88 14.73 -7.83
N GLY A 257 4.05 15.12 -8.35
CA GLY A 257 4.25 15.39 -9.77
C GLY A 257 3.92 14.20 -10.66
N LEU A 258 4.41 13.01 -10.29
CA LEU A 258 4.14 11.76 -11.01
C LEU A 258 2.66 11.37 -10.96
N ILE A 259 2.02 11.47 -9.78
CA ILE A 259 0.60 11.17 -9.66
C ILE A 259 -0.22 12.12 -10.53
N ARG A 260 0.06 13.44 -10.55
CA ARG A 260 -0.61 14.40 -11.44
C ARG A 260 -0.44 14.01 -12.91
N GLN A 261 0.77 13.69 -13.32
CA GLN A 261 1.07 13.26 -14.68
C GLN A 261 0.28 12.00 -15.07
N TYR A 262 0.24 10.99 -14.19
CA TYR A 262 -0.43 9.73 -14.47
C TYR A 262 -1.94 9.81 -14.41
N LEU A 263 -2.51 10.66 -13.54
CA LEU A 263 -3.94 10.95 -13.56
C LEU A 263 -4.38 11.52 -14.92
N SER A 264 -3.60 12.44 -15.50
CA SER A 264 -3.86 12.95 -16.85
C SER A 264 -3.73 11.83 -17.89
N LEU A 265 -2.60 11.12 -17.91
CA LEU A 265 -2.28 10.10 -18.92
C LEU A 265 -3.29 8.93 -18.91
N LEU A 266 -3.76 8.51 -17.75
CA LEU A 266 -4.69 7.38 -17.63
C LEU A 266 -6.15 7.78 -17.90
N SER A 267 -6.46 9.08 -17.89
CA SER A 267 -7.82 9.59 -18.21
C SER A 267 -8.11 9.67 -19.71
N GLU A 268 -7.07 9.64 -20.56
CA GLU A 268 -7.16 9.76 -22.02
C GLU A 268 -7.29 8.41 -22.74
N GLY A 269 -7.24 7.29 -22.01
CA GLY A 269 -7.09 5.93 -22.56
C GLY A 269 -8.30 5.01 -22.45
#